data_AF-A0A0K1S4W8-F1
#
_entry.id   AF-A0A0K1S4W8-F1
#
_cell.length_a   1.000
_cell.length_b   1.000
_cell.length_c   1.000
_cell.angle_alpha   90.00
_cell.angle_beta   90.00
_cell.angle_gamma   90.00
#
_symmetry.space_group_name_H-M   'P 1'
#
loop_
_entity.id
_entity.type
_entity.pdbx_description
1 polymer ?
#
loop_
_entity_poly.entity_id
_entity_poly.type
_entity_poly.pdbx_seq_one_letter_code
_entity_poly.pdbx_strand_id
1 'polypeptide(L)'
;MITNISRQLTTGALAIAGSVAAFGFAGAAQAQISGTLSITGTADIDAWGTANPMLKPLNVTAINGATGQFAGVMLGDVSTPASFALTGTGSGGMSSFGSPSSLANFINIAVTQGPPDGPGSGIVIGNITSSMAMGTFAGTIGGDGTTTYTVTGTMTFDEPNGFPDLLGTFSIGFTRSVTGGQVSESYNLSLQKSSVTVDIPEPSAILGILAVAGVGAFARRKS
;
A
#
# COMPACT_ATOMS: atom_id res chain seq x y z
N MET A 1 88.15 12.36 -10.58
CA MET A 1 87.22 12.88 -11.61
C MET A 1 86.31 11.73 -11.99
N ILE A 2 85.06 11.74 -11.51
CA ILE A 2 84.07 10.69 -11.79
C ILE A 2 82.86 11.39 -12.42
N THR A 3 82.58 11.00 -13.65
CA THR A 3 81.56 11.55 -14.54
C THR A 3 80.18 10.98 -14.19
N ASN A 4 79.19 11.86 -14.03
CA ASN A 4 77.82 11.52 -13.68
C ASN A 4 77.09 10.93 -14.90
N ILE A 5 76.62 9.69 -14.78
CA ILE A 5 75.83 9.01 -15.81
C ILE A 5 74.35 9.36 -15.59
N SER A 6 73.91 10.42 -16.26
CA SER A 6 72.49 10.68 -16.52
C SER A 6 72.07 9.91 -17.77
N ARG A 7 71.42 8.75 -17.61
CA ARG A 7 70.71 8.08 -18.70
C ARG A 7 69.47 7.36 -18.18
N GLN A 8 68.32 7.84 -18.68
CA GLN A 8 67.21 7.06 -19.26
C GLN A 8 66.45 6.14 -18.27
N LEU A 9 65.14 5.94 -18.29
CA LEU A 9 64.10 5.98 -19.31
C LEU A 9 62.78 6.29 -18.57
N THR A 10 61.96 7.24 -19.03
CA THR A 10 60.85 7.03 -20.00
C THR A 10 59.57 6.50 -19.36
N THR A 11 58.49 7.19 -19.71
CA THR A 11 57.09 6.75 -19.79
C THR A 11 56.23 6.71 -18.53
N GLY A 12 55.19 7.56 -18.55
CA GLY A 12 53.86 7.13 -18.14
C GLY A 12 53.40 7.58 -16.76
N ALA A 13 53.17 8.87 -16.57
CA ALA A 13 52.19 9.33 -15.60
C ALA A 13 51.51 10.59 -16.14
N LEU A 14 50.68 10.38 -17.16
CA LEU A 14 49.49 11.17 -17.37
C LEU A 14 48.74 11.13 -16.04
N ALA A 15 48.93 12.16 -15.20
CA ALA A 15 48.16 12.34 -13.99
C ALA A 15 46.73 12.71 -14.40
N ILE A 16 45.99 11.71 -14.86
CA ILE A 16 44.56 11.57 -14.64
C ILE A 16 44.42 11.39 -13.13
N ALA A 17 44.64 12.47 -12.38
CA ALA A 17 44.37 12.53 -10.97
C ALA A 17 42.85 12.65 -10.86
N GLY A 18 42.24 11.48 -10.71
CA GLY A 18 40.93 11.28 -10.12
C GLY A 18 39.85 12.14 -10.73
N SER A 19 39.14 11.56 -11.68
CA SER A 19 37.68 11.58 -11.63
C SER A 19 37.24 11.45 -10.17
N VAL A 20 37.04 12.59 -9.50
CA VAL A 20 36.02 12.70 -8.48
C VAL A 20 34.74 12.52 -9.28
N ALA A 21 34.40 11.25 -9.51
CA ALA A 21 33.02 10.86 -9.58
C ALA A 21 32.43 11.48 -8.32
N ALA A 22 31.82 12.65 -8.51
CA ALA A 22 30.79 13.11 -7.64
C ALA A 22 29.80 11.95 -7.60
N PHE A 23 29.96 11.08 -6.62
CA PHE A 23 28.86 10.54 -5.84
C PHE A 23 28.11 11.73 -5.20
N GLY A 24 27.76 12.72 -6.01
CA GLY A 24 26.67 13.62 -5.72
C GLY A 24 25.48 12.69 -5.85
N PHE A 25 24.95 12.35 -4.68
CA PHE A 25 23.65 11.75 -4.45
C PHE A 25 22.69 12.13 -5.59
N ALA A 26 22.73 11.35 -6.68
CA ALA A 26 21.58 11.16 -7.52
C ALA A 26 20.64 10.49 -6.54
N GLY A 27 19.73 11.29 -5.95
CA GLY A 27 18.67 10.76 -5.11
C GLY A 27 18.15 9.55 -5.86
N ALA A 28 18.35 8.37 -5.28
CA ALA A 28 17.67 7.19 -5.76
C ALA A 28 16.22 7.58 -5.61
N ALA A 29 15.59 7.99 -6.72
CA ALA A 29 14.18 8.26 -6.77
C ALA A 29 13.56 6.99 -6.19
N GLN A 30 13.02 7.08 -4.97
CA GLN A 30 12.48 5.92 -4.31
C GLN A 30 11.40 5.41 -5.26
N ALA A 31 11.59 4.19 -5.75
CA ALA A 31 10.65 3.60 -6.69
C ALA A 31 9.27 3.63 -6.03
N GLN A 32 8.29 4.18 -6.74
CA GLN A 32 6.94 4.33 -6.23
C GLN A 32 6.28 2.94 -6.15
N ILE A 33 6.44 2.25 -5.03
CA ILE A 33 5.77 0.97 -4.74
C ILE A 33 4.26 1.20 -4.70
N SER A 34 3.53 0.50 -5.53
CA SER A 34 2.07 0.51 -5.53
C SER A 34 1.56 -0.88 -5.84
N GLY A 35 0.28 -1.13 -5.59
CA GLY A 35 -0.31 -2.41 -5.95
C GLY A 35 -1.78 -2.48 -5.58
N THR A 36 -2.52 -3.31 -6.31
CA THR A 36 -3.90 -3.64 -5.98
C THR A 36 -4.01 -5.13 -5.72
N LEU A 37 -4.74 -5.53 -4.68
CA LEU A 37 -5.10 -6.91 -4.44
C LEU A 37 -6.62 -7.00 -4.29
N SER A 38 -7.25 -7.92 -5.00
CA SER A 38 -8.65 -8.26 -4.83
C SER A 38 -8.80 -9.75 -4.57
N ILE A 39 -9.54 -10.08 -3.51
CA ILE A 39 -9.80 -11.45 -3.10
C ILE A 39 -11.29 -11.66 -2.83
N THR A 40 -11.74 -12.91 -2.95
CA THR A 40 -13.07 -13.36 -2.54
C THR A 40 -12.91 -14.51 -1.55
N GLY A 41 -13.87 -14.67 -0.65
CA GLY A 41 -13.90 -15.77 0.30
C GLY A 41 -15.30 -16.07 0.83
N THR A 42 -15.41 -17.11 1.66
CA THR A 42 -16.66 -17.39 2.39
C THR A 42 -16.66 -16.64 3.72
N ALA A 43 -17.86 -16.33 4.20
CA ALA A 43 -18.04 -15.65 5.47
C ALA A 43 -19.18 -16.30 6.28
N ASP A 44 -19.22 -15.98 7.57
CA ASP A 44 -20.40 -16.11 8.44
C ASP A 44 -20.85 -14.68 8.79
N ILE A 45 -22.12 -14.38 8.52
CA ILE A 45 -22.66 -13.02 8.55
C ILE A 45 -23.96 -13.02 9.36
N ASP A 46 -24.03 -12.19 10.39
CA ASP A 46 -25.26 -12.04 11.16
C ASP A 46 -26.41 -11.48 10.29
N ALA A 47 -27.62 -11.99 10.55
CA ALA A 47 -28.81 -11.60 9.80
C ALA A 47 -29.12 -10.10 9.94
N TRP A 48 -29.77 -9.52 8.91
CA TRP A 48 -30.26 -8.15 8.98
C TRP A 48 -31.19 -7.95 10.19
N GLY A 49 -31.07 -6.80 10.87
CA GLY A 49 -31.79 -6.51 12.11
C GLY A 49 -31.13 -7.07 13.38
N THR A 50 -30.04 -7.83 13.25
CA THR A 50 -29.21 -8.20 14.42
C THR A 50 -28.53 -6.95 14.98
N ALA A 51 -28.53 -6.82 16.30
CA ALA A 51 -27.81 -5.75 16.98
C ALA A 51 -26.30 -6.04 16.93
N ASN A 52 -25.52 -5.04 16.52
CA ASN A 52 -24.07 -5.12 16.36
C ASN A 52 -23.62 -6.34 15.52
N PRO A 53 -24.04 -6.43 14.25
CA PRO A 53 -23.82 -7.63 13.46
C PRO A 53 -22.33 -7.92 13.30
N MET A 54 -21.97 -9.20 13.49
CA MET A 54 -20.63 -9.71 13.32
C MET A 54 -20.39 -10.13 11.86
N LEU A 55 -19.24 -9.73 11.32
CA LEU A 55 -18.78 -10.08 9.97
C LEU A 55 -17.53 -10.94 10.11
N LYS A 56 -17.64 -12.23 9.77
CA LYS A 56 -16.56 -13.21 9.98
C LYS A 56 -16.11 -13.83 8.66
N PRO A 57 -15.02 -13.34 8.05
CA PRO A 57 -14.34 -14.08 7.00
C PRO A 57 -13.90 -15.46 7.52
N LEU A 58 -14.13 -16.52 6.76
CA LEU A 58 -13.77 -17.91 7.15
C LEU A 58 -12.57 -18.43 6.37
N ASN A 59 -12.52 -18.17 5.06
CA ASN A 59 -11.43 -18.57 4.19
C ASN A 59 -11.34 -17.65 2.96
N VAL A 60 -10.17 -17.64 2.32
CA VAL A 60 -9.99 -17.06 0.98
C VAL A 60 -10.23 -18.17 -0.05
N THR A 61 -11.08 -17.90 -1.04
CA THR A 61 -11.44 -18.87 -2.10
C THR A 61 -10.91 -18.48 -3.47
N ALA A 62 -10.69 -17.18 -3.73
CA ALA A 62 -10.15 -16.69 -4.99
C ALA A 62 -9.25 -15.45 -4.81
N ILE A 63 -8.21 -15.36 -5.65
CA ILE A 63 -7.51 -14.10 -5.95
C ILE A 63 -8.09 -13.59 -7.28
N ASN A 64 -8.82 -12.49 -7.25
CA ASN A 64 -9.49 -11.93 -8.43
C ASN A 64 -8.59 -10.98 -9.23
N GLY A 65 -7.56 -10.42 -8.58
CA GLY A 65 -6.60 -9.53 -9.22
C GLY A 65 -5.48 -9.16 -8.27
N ALA A 66 -4.25 -9.14 -8.79
CA ALA A 66 -3.07 -8.81 -8.01
C ALA A 66 -2.05 -8.10 -8.92
N THR A 67 -1.66 -6.86 -8.57
CA THR A 67 -0.80 -6.00 -9.40
C THR A 67 0.27 -5.30 -8.56
N GLY A 68 1.28 -4.76 -9.24
CA GLY A 68 2.41 -4.07 -8.59
C GLY A 68 3.10 -4.99 -7.58
N GLN A 69 3.28 -4.54 -6.34
CA GLN A 69 3.89 -5.36 -5.29
C GLN A 69 3.16 -6.69 -5.02
N PHE A 70 1.84 -6.72 -5.26
CA PHE A 70 1.03 -7.93 -5.07
C PHE A 70 1.02 -8.83 -6.31
N ALA A 71 1.73 -8.50 -7.38
CA ALA A 71 1.79 -9.36 -8.55
C ALA A 71 2.29 -10.77 -8.18
N GLY A 72 1.63 -11.80 -8.70
CA GLY A 72 1.98 -13.20 -8.44
C GLY A 72 1.51 -13.78 -7.11
N VAL A 73 0.84 -12.99 -6.25
CA VAL A 73 0.20 -13.50 -5.02
C VAL A 73 -0.82 -14.59 -5.35
N MET A 74 -0.71 -15.73 -4.67
CA MET A 74 -1.58 -16.89 -4.80
C MET A 74 -2.46 -17.07 -3.55
N LEU A 75 -3.40 -18.03 -3.60
CA LEU A 75 -4.32 -18.31 -2.50
C LEU A 75 -3.62 -18.66 -1.17
N GLY A 76 -2.50 -19.39 -1.22
CA GLY A 76 -1.74 -19.77 -0.03
C GLY A 76 -0.95 -18.62 0.59
N ASP A 77 -0.80 -17.50 -0.13
CA ASP A 77 0.01 -16.36 0.29
C ASP A 77 -0.80 -15.36 1.13
N VAL A 78 -2.13 -15.51 1.18
CA VAL A 78 -3.03 -14.55 1.83
C VAL A 78 -3.73 -15.20 3.02
N SER A 79 -3.60 -14.59 4.20
CA SER A 79 -4.36 -15.05 5.37
C SER A 79 -5.84 -14.68 5.26
N THR A 80 -6.70 -15.43 5.96
CA THR A 80 -8.09 -15.01 6.16
C THR A 80 -8.12 -13.66 6.87
N PRO A 81 -8.91 -12.67 6.38
CA PRO A 81 -9.02 -11.38 7.06
C PRO A 81 -9.65 -11.50 8.44
N ALA A 82 -9.27 -10.62 9.37
CA ALA A 82 -9.80 -10.63 10.74
C ALA A 82 -11.30 -10.33 10.76
N SER A 83 -12.02 -10.98 11.67
CA SER A 83 -13.44 -10.73 11.92
C SER A 83 -13.65 -9.45 12.72
N PHE A 84 -14.79 -8.79 12.53
CA PHE A 84 -15.15 -7.61 13.30
C PHE A 84 -16.66 -7.39 13.36
N ALA A 85 -17.10 -6.69 14.40
CA ALA A 85 -18.49 -6.29 14.56
C ALA A 85 -18.71 -4.87 14.04
N LEU A 86 -19.89 -4.64 13.47
CA LEU A 86 -20.42 -3.30 13.29
C LEU A 86 -21.12 -2.85 14.57
N THR A 87 -21.30 -1.54 14.75
CA THR A 87 -22.07 -0.95 15.85
C THR A 87 -23.38 -0.40 15.32
N GLY A 88 -24.50 -0.80 15.94
CA GLY A 88 -25.85 -0.41 15.54
C GLY A 88 -26.68 -1.59 15.04
N THR A 89 -27.89 -1.29 14.57
CA THR A 89 -28.86 -2.29 14.12
C THR A 89 -29.43 -1.88 12.78
N GLY A 90 -29.37 -2.79 11.80
CA GLY A 90 -29.96 -2.56 10.48
C GLY A 90 -31.48 -2.42 10.57
N SER A 91 -32.02 -1.37 9.94
CA SER A 91 -33.47 -1.15 9.86
C SER A 91 -33.85 -0.58 8.50
N GLY A 92 -35.06 -0.88 8.03
CA GLY A 92 -35.49 -0.54 6.68
C GLY A 92 -34.63 -1.22 5.60
N GLY A 93 -34.52 -0.59 4.42
CA GLY A 93 -33.76 -1.12 3.29
C GLY A 93 -32.27 -0.73 3.26
N MET A 94 -31.87 0.31 4.00
CA MET A 94 -30.49 0.79 4.09
C MET A 94 -30.23 1.38 5.46
N SER A 95 -29.04 1.15 6.03
CA SER A 95 -28.62 1.73 7.30
C SER A 95 -27.12 2.01 7.31
N SER A 96 -26.72 3.12 7.93
CA SER A 96 -25.33 3.37 8.32
C SER A 96 -25.03 2.67 9.64
N PHE A 97 -23.83 2.14 9.78
CA PHE A 97 -23.36 1.52 11.01
C PHE A 97 -22.10 2.24 11.52
N GLY A 98 -21.85 2.14 12.82
CA GLY A 98 -20.52 2.43 13.36
C GLY A 98 -19.55 1.33 12.91
N SER A 99 -18.42 1.72 12.33
CA SER A 99 -17.36 0.80 11.94
C SER A 99 -16.34 0.63 13.08
N PRO A 100 -15.58 -0.48 13.12
CA PRO A 100 -14.48 -0.62 14.09
C PRO A 100 -13.42 0.45 13.84
N SER A 101 -12.98 1.13 14.91
CA SER A 101 -12.05 2.26 14.81
C SER A 101 -10.70 1.85 14.20
N SER A 102 -10.15 0.71 14.59
CA SER A 102 -8.91 0.18 14.03
C SER A 102 -8.77 -1.32 14.31
N LEU A 103 -8.26 -2.08 13.35
CA LEU A 103 -7.94 -3.51 13.50
C LEU A 103 -6.51 -3.74 13.02
N ALA A 104 -5.65 -4.12 13.97
CA ALA A 104 -4.27 -4.52 13.70
C ALA A 104 -4.23 -5.97 13.18
N ASN A 105 -3.22 -6.30 12.38
CA ASN A 105 -3.03 -7.61 11.77
C ASN A 105 -4.30 -8.11 11.07
N PHE A 106 -4.97 -7.20 10.34
CA PHE A 106 -6.22 -7.52 9.67
C PHE A 106 -6.02 -8.57 8.58
N ILE A 107 -4.91 -8.50 7.85
CA ILE A 107 -4.56 -9.49 6.82
C ILE A 107 -3.04 -9.56 6.65
N ASN A 108 -2.51 -10.74 6.38
CA ASN A 108 -1.11 -10.99 6.07
C ASN A 108 -1.00 -11.45 4.62
N ILE A 109 -0.08 -10.88 3.86
CA ILE A 109 0.10 -11.16 2.44
C ILE A 109 1.58 -11.44 2.18
N ALA A 110 1.91 -12.68 1.80
CA ALA A 110 3.25 -13.01 1.33
C ALA A 110 3.44 -12.41 -0.07
N VAL A 111 4.48 -11.59 -0.22
CA VAL A 111 4.87 -10.95 -1.49
C VAL A 111 6.26 -11.41 -1.88
N THR A 112 6.55 -11.39 -3.17
CA THR A 112 7.86 -11.80 -3.71
C THR A 112 8.50 -10.75 -4.62
N GLN A 113 7.79 -9.64 -4.88
CA GLN A 113 8.24 -8.62 -5.81
C GLN A 113 9.42 -7.82 -5.25
N GLY A 114 10.53 -7.83 -5.99
CA GLY A 114 11.71 -7.01 -5.72
C GLY A 114 11.62 -5.62 -6.34
N PRO A 115 12.66 -4.78 -6.16
CA PRO A 115 12.69 -3.44 -6.74
C PRO A 115 12.57 -3.50 -8.28
N PRO A 116 11.81 -2.59 -8.93
CA PRO A 116 11.18 -1.39 -8.35
C PRO A 116 9.80 -1.62 -7.72
N ASP A 117 9.17 -2.77 -7.93
CA ASP A 117 7.76 -3.00 -7.60
C ASP A 117 7.53 -3.41 -6.14
N GLY A 118 8.58 -3.75 -5.39
CA GLY A 118 8.46 -4.12 -3.99
C GLY A 118 9.79 -4.26 -3.24
N PRO A 119 9.72 -4.47 -1.93
CA PRO A 119 10.87 -4.61 -1.03
C PRO A 119 11.55 -6.00 -1.08
N GLY A 120 11.12 -6.87 -2.00
CA GLY A 120 11.55 -8.27 -2.07
C GLY A 120 10.60 -9.22 -1.34
N SER A 121 11.05 -10.46 -1.17
CA SER A 121 10.25 -11.51 -0.52
C SER A 121 10.02 -11.20 0.96
N GLY A 122 8.78 -11.38 1.42
CA GLY A 122 8.41 -11.18 2.82
C GLY A 122 6.90 -11.16 3.04
N ILE A 123 6.49 -10.87 4.27
CA ILE A 123 5.08 -10.75 4.65
C ILE A 123 4.77 -9.27 4.82
N VAL A 124 3.78 -8.79 4.06
CA VAL A 124 3.14 -7.50 4.28
C VAL A 124 2.01 -7.71 5.27
N ILE A 125 1.99 -6.92 6.35
CA ILE A 125 0.91 -6.95 7.34
C ILE A 125 0.02 -5.72 7.14
N GLY A 126 -1.25 -5.96 6.85
CA GLY A 126 -2.24 -4.90 6.66
C GLY A 126 -2.98 -4.59 7.96
N ASN A 127 -2.96 -3.33 8.37
CA ASN A 127 -3.75 -2.80 9.49
C ASN A 127 -4.79 -1.82 8.97
N ILE A 128 -6.04 -1.97 9.37
CA ILE A 128 -7.14 -1.14 8.85
C ILE A 128 -7.61 -0.12 9.87
N THR A 129 -8.04 1.04 9.37
CA THR A 129 -8.80 2.06 10.11
C THR A 129 -10.07 2.32 9.31
N SER A 130 -11.20 1.87 9.83
CA SER A 130 -12.47 2.01 9.10
C SER A 130 -13.01 3.42 9.21
N SER A 131 -13.55 3.93 8.11
CA SER A 131 -14.11 5.28 8.02
C SER A 131 -15.62 5.27 7.83
N MET A 132 -16.15 4.23 7.19
CA MET A 132 -17.56 4.11 6.86
C MET A 132 -17.97 2.65 6.86
N ALA A 133 -19.16 2.37 7.40
CA ALA A 133 -19.85 1.11 7.23
C ALA A 133 -21.30 1.36 6.83
N MET A 134 -21.72 0.73 5.76
CA MET A 134 -23.11 0.76 5.27
C MET A 134 -23.63 -0.65 5.12
N GLY A 135 -24.92 -0.83 5.36
CA GLY A 135 -25.61 -2.06 5.06
C GLY A 135 -26.90 -1.80 4.30
N THR A 136 -27.24 -2.72 3.41
CA THR A 136 -28.49 -2.74 2.66
C THR A 136 -29.16 -4.08 2.80
N PHE A 137 -30.48 -4.07 2.82
CA PHE A 137 -31.31 -5.26 2.80
C PHE A 137 -32.33 -5.16 1.69
N ALA A 138 -32.29 -6.14 0.78
CA ALA A 138 -33.26 -6.32 -0.28
C ALA A 138 -33.96 -7.65 -0.07
N GLY A 139 -35.18 -7.62 0.45
CA GLY A 139 -35.95 -8.83 0.72
C GLY A 139 -37.15 -8.58 1.61
N THR A 140 -37.74 -9.68 2.08
CA THR A 140 -38.82 -9.64 3.06
C THR A 140 -38.21 -9.82 4.45
N ILE A 141 -38.48 -8.89 5.37
CA ILE A 141 -37.98 -8.98 6.76
C ILE A 141 -38.48 -10.30 7.38
N GLY A 142 -37.55 -11.13 7.86
CA GLY A 142 -37.86 -12.45 8.43
C GLY A 142 -38.06 -13.56 7.40
N GLY A 143 -37.80 -13.31 6.12
CA GLY A 143 -37.85 -14.30 5.04
C GLY A 143 -36.61 -14.25 4.15
N ASP A 144 -36.80 -14.62 2.88
CA ASP A 144 -35.76 -14.55 1.87
C ASP A 144 -35.32 -13.10 1.60
N GLY A 145 -34.02 -12.93 1.38
CA GLY A 145 -33.45 -11.62 1.13
C GLY A 145 -31.93 -11.65 1.02
N THR A 146 -31.40 -10.59 0.42
CA THR A 146 -29.98 -10.34 0.31
C THR A 146 -29.60 -9.19 1.21
N THR A 147 -28.70 -9.45 2.14
CA THR A 147 -28.06 -8.44 2.99
C THR A 147 -26.67 -8.19 2.45
N THR A 148 -26.31 -6.93 2.25
CA THR A 148 -24.96 -6.54 1.85
C THR A 148 -24.44 -5.54 2.86
N TYR A 149 -23.25 -5.78 3.41
CA TYR A 149 -22.51 -4.81 4.21
C TYR A 149 -21.28 -4.37 3.42
N THR A 150 -20.96 -3.09 3.44
CA THR A 150 -19.73 -2.55 2.82
C THR A 150 -19.03 -1.68 3.84
N VAL A 151 -17.75 -1.97 4.06
CA VAL A 151 -16.90 -1.23 4.99
C VAL A 151 -15.69 -0.74 4.23
N THR A 152 -15.41 0.55 4.36
CA THR A 152 -14.29 1.20 3.67
C THR A 152 -13.47 2.02 4.64
N GLY A 153 -12.20 2.20 4.30
CA GLY A 153 -11.30 3.03 5.08
C GLY A 153 -9.88 3.01 4.57
N THR A 154 -8.98 3.44 5.43
CA THR A 154 -7.55 3.49 5.16
C THR A 154 -6.88 2.23 5.69
N MET A 155 -5.75 1.89 5.08
CA MET A 155 -4.91 0.79 5.49
C MET A 155 -3.46 1.25 5.61
N THR A 156 -2.77 0.82 6.67
CA THR A 156 -1.31 0.87 6.74
C THR A 156 -0.78 -0.52 6.43
N PHE A 157 0.24 -0.57 5.59
CA PHE A 157 0.94 -1.79 5.19
C PHE A 157 2.31 -1.75 5.84
N ASP A 158 2.49 -2.58 6.86
CA ASP A 158 3.80 -2.83 7.46
C ASP A 158 4.59 -3.70 6.47
N GLU A 159 5.68 -3.13 5.95
CA GLU A 159 6.47 -3.70 4.88
C GLU A 159 7.59 -4.60 5.42
N PRO A 160 7.88 -5.72 4.76
CA PRO A 160 8.96 -6.60 5.19
C PRO A 160 10.34 -5.96 4.96
N ASN A 161 11.38 -6.60 5.51
CA ASN A 161 12.78 -6.26 5.27
C ASN A 161 13.19 -4.85 5.75
N GLY A 162 12.44 -4.26 6.69
CA GLY A 162 12.71 -2.93 7.22
C GLY A 162 12.40 -1.80 6.25
N PHE A 163 11.61 -2.07 5.21
CA PHE A 163 11.04 -1.01 4.38
C PHE A 163 10.06 -0.17 5.20
N PRO A 164 9.92 1.13 4.90
CA PRO A 164 8.95 1.98 5.58
C PRO A 164 7.53 1.52 5.28
N ASP A 165 6.65 1.65 6.28
CA ASP A 165 5.23 1.38 6.11
C ASP A 165 4.64 2.22 4.98
N LEU A 166 3.81 1.57 4.16
CA LEU A 166 3.09 2.20 3.08
C LEU A 166 1.63 2.43 3.45
N LEU A 167 1.03 3.45 2.84
CA LEU A 167 -0.38 3.77 3.06
C LEU A 167 -1.23 3.23 1.91
N GLY A 168 -2.53 3.16 2.17
CA GLY A 168 -3.50 2.86 1.15
C GLY A 168 -4.91 2.81 1.67
N THR A 169 -5.76 2.13 0.92
CA THR A 169 -7.19 2.03 1.20
C THR A 169 -7.64 0.59 1.10
N PHE A 170 -8.72 0.27 1.82
CA PHE A 170 -9.41 -1.00 1.69
C PHE A 170 -10.91 -0.77 1.50
N SER A 171 -11.54 -1.73 0.84
CA SER A 171 -12.98 -1.87 0.74
C SER A 171 -13.32 -3.35 0.89
N ILE A 172 -14.13 -3.69 1.88
CA ILE A 172 -14.62 -5.05 2.08
C ILE A 172 -16.15 -5.06 2.02
N GLY A 173 -16.68 -5.87 1.12
CA GLY A 173 -18.09 -6.16 0.99
C GLY A 173 -18.40 -7.55 1.54
N PHE A 174 -19.49 -7.68 2.29
CA PHE A 174 -20.03 -8.94 2.77
C PHE A 174 -21.42 -9.10 2.18
N THR A 175 -21.73 -10.27 1.63
CA THR A 175 -23.05 -10.57 1.08
C THR A 175 -23.58 -11.86 1.69
N ARG A 176 -24.76 -11.75 2.28
CA ARG A 176 -25.55 -12.86 2.80
C ARG A 176 -26.85 -12.95 2.01
N SER A 177 -27.06 -14.05 1.30
CA SER A 177 -28.30 -14.32 0.58
C SER A 177 -29.03 -15.49 1.23
N VAL A 178 -30.31 -15.30 1.50
CA VAL A 178 -31.22 -16.35 1.95
C VAL A 178 -32.28 -16.57 0.87
N THR A 179 -32.34 -17.78 0.34
CA THR A 179 -33.29 -18.18 -0.71
C THR A 179 -33.85 -19.56 -0.41
N GLY A 180 -35.16 -19.68 -0.19
CA GLY A 180 -35.81 -20.96 0.12
C GLY A 180 -35.24 -21.65 1.36
N GLY A 181 -34.78 -20.87 2.35
CA GLY A 181 -34.14 -21.36 3.56
C GLY A 181 -32.67 -21.80 3.40
N GLN A 182 -32.09 -21.71 2.19
CA GLN A 182 -30.65 -21.88 1.98
C GLN A 182 -29.92 -20.56 2.20
N VAL A 183 -28.82 -20.61 2.94
CA VAL A 183 -27.98 -19.44 3.26
C VAL A 183 -26.68 -19.54 2.47
N SER A 184 -26.35 -18.49 1.74
CA SER A 184 -25.08 -18.34 1.03
C SER A 184 -24.41 -17.04 1.46
N GLU A 185 -23.18 -17.15 1.95
CA GLU A 185 -22.45 -16.07 2.58
C GLU A 185 -21.03 -15.95 2.01
N SER A 186 -20.69 -14.76 1.55
CA SER A 186 -19.38 -14.48 0.95
C SER A 186 -18.91 -13.08 1.27
N TYR A 187 -17.62 -12.84 1.06
CA TYR A 187 -17.05 -11.51 1.10
C TYR A 187 -16.14 -11.26 -0.09
N ASN A 188 -16.00 -10.00 -0.47
CA ASN A 188 -15.02 -9.52 -1.42
C ASN A 188 -14.19 -8.42 -0.76
N LEU A 189 -12.87 -8.54 -0.80
CA LEU A 189 -11.95 -7.53 -0.28
C LEU A 189 -11.13 -6.96 -1.44
N SER A 190 -11.01 -5.64 -1.45
CA SER A 190 -10.12 -4.90 -2.35
C SER A 190 -9.19 -4.03 -1.53
N LEU A 191 -7.89 -4.15 -1.83
CA LEU A 191 -6.81 -3.39 -1.25
C LEU A 191 -6.15 -2.57 -2.35
N GLN A 192 -5.84 -1.32 -2.05
CA GLN A 192 -5.05 -0.47 -2.91
C GLN A 192 -3.94 0.15 -2.07
N LYS A 193 -2.70 -0.12 -2.48
CA LYS A 193 -1.48 0.38 -1.85
C LYS A 193 -0.87 1.50 -2.68
N SER A 194 -0.40 2.54 -2.01
CA SER A 194 0.25 3.68 -2.63
C SER A 194 1.38 4.22 -1.77
N SER A 195 2.56 4.31 -2.34
CA SER A 195 3.74 4.93 -1.73
C SER A 195 3.82 6.44 -1.96
N VAL A 196 2.72 7.13 -2.27
CA VAL A 196 2.75 8.59 -2.50
C VAL A 196 3.28 9.29 -1.25
N THR A 197 4.57 9.55 -1.28
CA THR A 197 5.22 10.62 -0.55
C THR A 197 4.71 11.90 -1.17
N VAL A 198 4.14 12.80 -0.37
CA VAL A 198 3.98 14.18 -0.80
C VAL A 198 5.38 14.64 -1.16
N ASP A 199 5.66 14.86 -2.45
CA ASP A 199 6.88 15.52 -2.91
C ASP A 199 6.86 16.93 -2.36
N ILE A 200 7.29 17.11 -1.11
CA ILE A 200 7.66 18.41 -0.57
C ILE A 200 9.01 18.69 -1.23
N PRO A 201 9.11 19.68 -2.15
CA PRO A 201 10.39 20.03 -2.72
C PRO A 201 11.33 20.38 -1.58
N GLU A 202 12.44 19.66 -1.46
CA GLU A 202 13.41 19.94 -0.41
C GLU A 202 13.86 21.40 -0.47
N PRO A 203 14.09 22.08 0.67
CA PRO A 203 14.48 23.49 0.71
C PRO A 203 15.73 23.81 -0.15
N SER A 204 16.59 22.81 -0.37
CA SER A 204 17.78 22.86 -1.21
C SER A 204 17.49 23.19 -2.68
N ALA A 205 16.36 22.73 -3.24
CA ALA A 205 15.95 23.06 -4.60
C ALA A 205 15.56 24.55 -4.75
N ILE A 206 15.00 25.14 -3.69
CA ILE A 206 14.66 26.58 -3.64
C ILE A 206 15.94 27.43 -3.49
N LEU A 207 16.90 26.99 -2.68
CA LEU A 207 18.20 27.68 -2.57
C LEU A 207 19.04 27.59 -3.85
N GLY A 208 18.98 26.48 -4.59
CA GLY A 208 19.66 26.35 -5.88
C GLY A 208 19.17 27.36 -6.92
N ILE A 209 17.87 27.63 -6.94
CA ILE A 209 17.25 28.64 -7.83
C ILE A 209 17.65 30.07 -7.38
N LEU A 210 17.73 30.33 -6.08
CA LEU A 210 18.10 31.65 -5.56
C LEU A 210 19.60 31.95 -5.73
N ALA A 211 20.47 30.93 -5.64
CA ALA A 211 21.90 31.09 -5.90
C ALA A 211 22.19 31.40 -7.38
N VAL A 212 21.42 30.83 -8.31
CA VAL A 212 21.52 31.14 -9.76
C VAL A 212 21.05 32.57 -10.07
N ALA A 213 20.05 33.09 -9.33
CA ALA A 213 19.65 34.50 -9.41
C ALA A 213 20.68 35.47 -8.77
N GLY A 214 21.47 35.02 -7.79
CA GLY A 214 22.49 35.83 -7.11
C GLY A 214 23.77 36.07 -7.91
N VAL A 215 24.18 35.12 -8.77
CA VAL A 215 25.39 35.26 -9.60
C VAL A 215 25.15 36.16 -10.82
N GLY A 216 23.90 36.30 -11.29
CA GLY A 216 23.55 37.16 -12.42
C GLY A 216 23.42 38.65 -12.10
N ALA A 217 23.29 39.04 -10.83
CA ALA A 217 23.05 40.43 -10.42
C ALA A 217 24.33 41.25 -10.15
N PHE A 218 25.51 40.64 -10.16
CA PHE A 218 26.79 41.32 -9.87
C PHE A 218 27.75 41.39 -11.08
N ALA A 219 27.26 41.23 -12.31
CA ALA A 219 28.05 41.36 -13.53
C ALA A 219 27.57 42.50 -14.45
N ARG A 220 27.08 43.62 -13.90
CA ARG A 220 26.88 44.84 -14.70
C ARG A 220 27.21 46.13 -13.96
N ARG A 221 28.50 46.46 -13.89
CA ARG A 221 28.96 47.84 -14.07
C ARG A 221 30.42 47.89 -14.56
N LYS A 222 30.59 47.92 -15.88
CA LYS A 222 31.76 48.50 -16.55
C LYS A 222 31.24 49.42 -17.66
N SER A 223 31.21 50.71 -17.36
CA SER A 223 31.48 51.85 -18.24
C SER A 223 31.49 53.10 -17.37
#